data_AF-A0A2A6LMX0-F1
#
_entry.id   AF-A0A2A6LMX0-F1
#
_cell.length_a   1.000
_cell.length_b   1.000
_cell.length_c   1.000
_cell.angle_alpha   90.00
_cell.angle_beta   90.00
_cell.angle_gamma   90.00
#
_symmetry.space_group_name_H-M   'P 1'
#
loop_
_entity.id
_entity.type
_entity.pdbx_description
1 polymer ?
#
loop_
_entity_poly.entity_id
_entity_poly.type
_entity_poly.pdbx_seq_one_letter_code
_entity_poly.pdbx_strand_id
1 'polypeptide(L)'
;MGSQIVLAQGLLKGSFIITVGCGITALLALMSSLIGARPRVSTYVLLTMVFGGVGGKVLNLMFAVMLIGWFANVADMLSVQLSGAVASTYGVSISPIVYSTVALVLMTLTGMFGFRIMERFASLMVPILSAFMLYVLFLSIGGDHIGPALARSGDGSLTATDGLSAVVGSVILAGVLAPDFTRYARDGRAAARSVLALAIGYPFIMLMAAIPALPSWSILPIRWMS
;
A
#
# COMPACT_ATOMS: atom_id res chain seq x y z
N MET A 1 -5.90 0.59 6.52
CA MET A 1 -4.72 1.14 7.24
C MET A 1 -4.82 2.65 7.42
N GLY A 2 -4.78 3.48 6.36
CA GLY A 2 -4.86 4.94 6.48
C GLY A 2 -6.10 5.44 7.23
N SER A 3 -7.26 4.85 6.93
CA SER A 3 -8.51 5.09 7.67
C SER A 3 -8.37 4.76 9.16
N GLN A 4 -7.97 3.54 9.53
CA GLN A 4 -7.84 3.11 10.92
C GLN A 4 -6.95 4.02 11.78
N ILE A 5 -5.84 4.53 11.24
CA ILE A 5 -4.95 5.45 11.96
C ILE A 5 -5.64 6.80 12.20
N VAL A 6 -6.36 7.30 11.20
CA VAL A 6 -7.13 8.55 11.30
C VAL A 6 -8.32 8.41 12.25
N LEU A 7 -9.00 7.26 12.25
CA LEU A 7 -10.05 6.95 13.24
C LEU A 7 -9.46 6.95 14.67
N ALA A 8 -8.29 6.31 14.85
CA ALA A 8 -7.71 6.10 16.17
C ALA A 8 -7.05 7.35 16.80
N GLN A 9 -6.43 8.21 15.99
CA GLN A 9 -5.66 9.37 16.46
C GLN A 9 -6.34 10.72 16.16
N GLY A 10 -7.42 10.71 15.36
CA GLY A 10 -8.06 11.91 14.82
C GLY A 10 -7.40 12.35 13.51
N LEU A 11 -8.13 13.17 12.73
CA LEU A 11 -7.76 13.52 11.36
C LEU A 11 -6.39 14.19 11.24
N LEU A 12 -6.10 15.20 12.07
CA LEU A 12 -4.84 15.95 11.98
C LEU A 12 -3.63 15.11 12.42
N LYS A 13 -3.72 14.48 13.60
CA LYS A 13 -2.62 13.66 14.14
C LYS A 13 -2.39 12.42 13.30
N GLY A 14 -3.46 11.74 12.86
CA GLY A 14 -3.36 10.58 11.98
C GLY A 14 -2.72 10.91 10.63
N SER A 15 -3.11 12.04 10.02
CA SER A 15 -2.51 12.50 8.76
C SER A 15 -1.03 12.82 8.90
N PHE A 16 -0.63 13.43 10.03
CA PHE A 16 0.77 13.70 10.33
C PHE A 16 1.58 12.39 10.47
N ILE A 17 1.06 11.40 11.22
CA ILE A 17 1.70 10.08 11.40
C ILE A 17 1.89 9.38 10.04
N ILE A 18 0.87 9.38 9.19
CA ILE A 18 0.94 8.80 7.84
C ILE A 18 2.04 9.49 7.02
N THR A 19 2.06 10.81 7.02
CA THR A 19 3.04 11.59 6.24
C THR A 19 4.46 11.32 6.71
N VAL A 20 4.70 11.29 8.02
CA VAL A 20 6.02 11.00 8.60
C VAL A 20 6.45 9.56 8.28
N GLY A 21 5.57 8.57 8.46
CA GLY A 21 5.89 7.17 8.15
C GLY A 21 6.20 6.93 6.67
N CYS A 22 5.44 7.56 5.78
CA CYS A 22 5.73 7.55 4.34
C CYS A 22 7.05 8.24 4.02
N GLY A 23 7.34 9.38 4.67
CA GLY A 23 8.60 10.11 4.52
C GLY A 23 9.84 9.28 4.90
N ILE A 24 9.78 8.56 6.03
CA ILE A 24 10.85 7.64 6.46
C ILE A 24 11.07 6.56 5.40
N THR A 25 10.00 5.93 4.93
CA THR A 25 10.10 4.86 3.92
C THR A 25 10.59 5.40 2.59
N ALA A 26 10.18 6.60 2.20
CA ALA A 26 10.65 7.27 1.00
C ALA A 26 12.15 7.59 1.07
N LEU A 27 12.65 8.03 2.21
CA LEU A 27 14.09 8.26 2.40
C LEU A 27 14.89 6.96 2.25
N LEU A 28 14.41 5.87 2.84
CA LEU A 28 15.02 4.55 2.71
C LEU A 28 14.99 4.05 1.25
N ALA A 29 13.87 4.27 0.56
CA ALA A 29 13.73 3.98 -0.86
C ALA A 29 14.67 4.82 -1.73
N LEU A 30 14.90 6.10 -1.37
CA LEU A 30 15.84 6.97 -2.05
C LEU A 30 17.28 6.47 -1.93
N MET A 31 17.70 6.10 -0.72
CA MET A 31 19.04 5.55 -0.52
C MET A 31 19.20 4.23 -1.28
N SER A 32 18.24 3.33 -1.15
CA SER A 32 18.27 2.02 -1.81
C SER A 32 18.24 2.14 -3.34
N SER A 33 17.39 3.01 -3.89
CA SER A 33 17.28 3.23 -5.34
C SER A 33 18.57 3.79 -5.95
N LEU A 34 19.25 4.71 -5.26
CA LEU A 34 20.53 5.28 -5.71
C LEU A 34 21.66 4.22 -5.68
N ILE A 35 21.67 3.37 -4.66
CA ILE A 35 22.63 2.26 -4.54
C ILE A 35 22.38 1.20 -5.62
N GLY A 36 21.13 0.93 -6.00
CA GLY A 36 20.80 -0.01 -7.08
C GLY A 36 21.07 0.52 -8.49
N ALA A 37 20.86 1.83 -8.71
CA ALA A 37 20.94 2.44 -10.03
C ALA A 37 22.37 2.60 -10.56
N ARG A 38 23.35 2.90 -9.69
CA ARG A 38 24.75 3.08 -10.12
C ARG A 38 25.42 1.79 -10.62
N PRO A 39 25.34 0.65 -9.90
CA PRO A 39 25.95 -0.60 -10.32
C PRO A 39 25.01 -1.48 -11.17
N ARG A 40 23.73 -1.10 -11.32
CA ARG A 40 22.68 -1.87 -12.02
C ARG A 40 22.50 -3.29 -11.47
N VAL A 41 22.58 -3.43 -10.15
CA VAL A 41 22.45 -4.69 -9.43
C VAL A 41 21.08 -4.80 -8.75
N SER A 42 20.55 -6.02 -8.66
CA SER A 42 19.32 -6.30 -7.91
C SER A 42 19.56 -6.29 -6.41
N THR A 43 18.48 -6.18 -5.64
CA THR A 43 18.51 -6.31 -4.18
C THR A 43 19.13 -7.65 -3.77
N TYR A 44 18.82 -8.73 -4.50
CA TYR A 44 19.45 -10.04 -4.27
C TYR A 44 20.98 -9.96 -4.26
N VAL A 45 21.56 -9.34 -5.29
CA VAL A 45 23.02 -9.23 -5.45
C VAL A 45 23.61 -8.34 -4.36
N LEU A 46 22.97 -7.20 -4.06
CA LEU A 46 23.40 -6.30 -2.99
C LEU A 46 23.45 -7.01 -1.63
N LEU A 47 22.42 -7.78 -1.28
CA LEU A 47 22.39 -8.53 -0.02
C LEU A 47 23.51 -9.56 0.06
N THR A 48 23.78 -10.28 -1.05
CA THR A 48 24.89 -11.24 -1.08
C THR A 48 26.26 -10.59 -1.01
N MET A 49 26.41 -9.36 -1.50
CA MET A 49 27.67 -8.59 -1.37
C MET A 49 27.92 -8.11 0.06
N VAL A 50 26.86 -7.69 0.78
CA VAL A 50 26.97 -7.14 2.14
C VAL A 50 27.05 -8.24 3.21
N PHE A 51 26.19 -9.26 3.10
CA PHE A 51 26.05 -10.32 4.12
C PHE A 51 26.72 -11.64 3.72
N GLY A 52 27.41 -11.67 2.59
CA GLY A 52 28.02 -12.87 2.03
C GLY A 52 26.99 -13.86 1.45
N GLY A 53 27.48 -15.02 1.02
CA GLY A 53 26.66 -16.01 0.33
C GLY A 53 25.55 -16.63 1.20
N VAL A 54 25.81 -16.94 2.47
CA VAL A 54 24.83 -17.57 3.36
C VAL A 54 23.85 -16.53 3.92
N GLY A 55 24.35 -15.42 4.48
CA GLY A 55 23.50 -14.37 5.04
C GLY A 55 22.60 -13.72 3.98
N GLY A 56 23.13 -13.51 2.77
CA GLY A 56 22.33 -13.01 1.64
C GLY A 56 21.18 -13.96 1.26
N LYS A 57 21.41 -15.29 1.24
CA LYS A 57 20.35 -16.27 0.94
C LYS A 57 19.23 -16.26 1.98
N VAL A 58 19.58 -16.19 3.27
CA VAL A 58 18.60 -16.14 4.36
C VAL A 58 17.71 -14.90 4.26
N LEU A 59 18.31 -13.72 4.07
CA LEU A 59 17.55 -12.48 3.93
C LEU A 59 16.65 -12.48 2.68
N ASN A 60 17.13 -13.02 1.56
CA ASN A 60 16.32 -13.18 0.36
C ASN A 60 15.13 -14.13 0.59
N LEU A 61 15.32 -15.22 1.33
CA LEU A 61 14.20 -16.11 1.70
C LEU A 61 13.17 -15.38 2.56
N MET A 62 13.61 -14.56 3.52
CA MET A 62 12.70 -13.75 4.34
C MET A 62 11.89 -12.77 3.48
N PHE A 63 12.52 -12.12 2.50
CA PHE A 63 11.81 -11.24 1.56
C PHE A 63 10.85 -12.01 0.66
N ALA A 64 11.20 -13.23 0.22
CA ALA A 64 10.29 -14.07 -0.53
C ALA A 64 9.03 -14.42 0.27
N VAL A 65 9.18 -14.81 1.55
CA VAL A 65 8.04 -15.08 2.44
C VAL A 65 7.19 -13.82 2.65
N MET A 66 7.82 -12.67 2.86
CA MET A 66 7.11 -11.40 3.03
C MET A 66 6.33 -10.99 1.77
N LEU A 67 6.91 -11.18 0.58
CA LEU A 67 6.24 -10.93 -0.70
C LEU A 67 5.05 -11.86 -0.91
N ILE A 68 5.19 -13.15 -0.60
CA ILE A 68 4.08 -14.11 -0.66
C ILE A 68 2.96 -13.68 0.27
N GLY A 69 3.28 -13.28 1.51
CA GLY A 69 2.30 -12.75 2.46
C GLY A 69 1.58 -11.50 1.96
N TRP A 70 2.31 -10.59 1.32
CA TRP A 70 1.72 -9.40 0.70
C TRP A 70 0.78 -9.75 -0.46
N PHE A 71 1.19 -10.63 -1.36
CA PHE A 71 0.33 -11.09 -2.47
C PHE A 71 -0.92 -11.81 -1.95
N ALA A 72 -0.78 -12.62 -0.90
CA ALA A 72 -1.90 -13.28 -0.25
C ALA A 72 -2.90 -12.28 0.35
N ASN A 73 -2.43 -11.18 0.96
CA ASN A 73 -3.31 -10.12 1.46
C ASN A 73 -4.09 -9.42 0.34
N VAL A 74 -3.43 -9.14 -0.79
CA VAL A 74 -4.08 -8.50 -1.95
C VAL A 74 -5.12 -9.43 -2.59
N ALA A 75 -4.81 -10.72 -2.74
CA ALA A 75 -5.77 -11.72 -3.22
C ALA A 75 -6.93 -11.92 -2.22
N ASP A 76 -6.59 -11.88 -0.94
CA ASP A 76 -7.43 -11.63 0.24
C ASP A 76 -8.59 -10.69 -0.05
N MET A 77 -8.21 -9.42 -0.14
CA MET A 77 -9.13 -8.32 -0.38
C MET A 77 -9.93 -8.55 -1.66
N LEU A 78 -9.25 -8.83 -2.78
CA LEU A 78 -9.91 -9.03 -4.07
C LEU A 78 -11.01 -10.10 -4.00
N SER A 79 -10.78 -11.18 -3.25
CA SER A 79 -11.76 -12.26 -3.08
C SER A 79 -13.04 -11.78 -2.37
N VAL A 80 -12.89 -10.92 -1.36
CA VAL A 80 -14.02 -10.33 -0.62
C VAL A 80 -14.79 -9.35 -1.50
N GLN A 81 -14.10 -8.50 -2.26
CA GLN A 81 -14.77 -7.56 -3.18
C GLN A 81 -15.47 -8.30 -4.32
N LEU A 82 -14.85 -9.32 -4.90
CA LEU A 82 -15.41 -10.07 -6.02
C LEU A 82 -16.60 -10.94 -5.56
N SER A 83 -16.48 -11.62 -4.43
CA SER A 83 -17.60 -12.40 -3.85
C SER A 83 -18.78 -11.50 -3.52
N GLY A 84 -18.56 -10.30 -2.96
CA GLY A 84 -19.60 -9.31 -2.71
C GLY A 84 -20.29 -8.82 -3.99
N ALA A 85 -19.51 -8.53 -5.05
CA ALA A 85 -20.05 -8.07 -6.33
C ALA A 85 -20.85 -9.18 -7.07
N VAL A 86 -20.37 -10.42 -7.02
CA VAL A 86 -21.08 -11.56 -7.62
C VAL A 86 -22.36 -11.86 -6.84
N ALA A 87 -22.31 -11.84 -5.51
CA ALA A 87 -23.50 -12.06 -4.68
C ALA A 87 -24.55 -10.98 -4.92
N SER A 88 -24.16 -9.70 -5.05
CA SER A 88 -25.11 -8.60 -5.29
C SER A 88 -25.72 -8.59 -6.69
N THR A 89 -24.98 -9.08 -7.70
CA THR A 89 -25.42 -9.04 -9.10
C THR A 89 -26.16 -10.32 -9.51
N TYR A 90 -25.69 -11.48 -9.05
CA TYR A 90 -26.16 -12.80 -9.49
C TYR A 90 -26.83 -13.63 -8.38
N GLY A 91 -26.78 -13.20 -7.11
CA GLY A 91 -27.36 -13.93 -5.99
C GLY A 91 -26.64 -15.23 -5.63
N VAL A 92 -25.47 -15.50 -6.23
CA VAL A 92 -24.70 -16.73 -5.99
C VAL A 92 -23.62 -16.49 -4.94
N SER A 93 -23.70 -17.22 -3.83
CA SER A 93 -22.69 -17.19 -2.76
C SER A 93 -21.68 -18.34 -2.91
N ILE A 94 -20.56 -18.08 -3.57
CA ILE A 94 -19.42 -19.02 -3.64
C ILE A 94 -18.47 -18.72 -2.47
N SER A 95 -17.80 -19.75 -1.95
CA SER A 95 -16.82 -19.62 -0.86
C SER A 95 -15.67 -18.65 -1.22
N PRO A 96 -15.26 -17.75 -0.31
CA PRO A 96 -14.14 -16.82 -0.53
C PRO A 96 -12.82 -17.50 -0.91
N ILE A 97 -12.58 -18.73 -0.44
CA ILE A 97 -11.36 -19.50 -0.75
C ILE A 97 -11.21 -19.74 -2.26
N VAL A 98 -12.31 -19.98 -2.96
CA VAL A 98 -12.30 -20.22 -4.41
C VAL A 98 -11.86 -18.93 -5.13
N TYR A 99 -12.44 -17.79 -4.75
CA TYR A 99 -12.07 -16.51 -5.33
C TYR A 99 -10.62 -16.12 -5.03
N SER A 100 -10.13 -16.36 -3.81
CA SER A 100 -8.74 -16.08 -3.44
C SER A 100 -7.75 -16.94 -4.24
N THR A 101 -8.06 -18.22 -4.44
CA THR A 101 -7.22 -19.11 -5.26
C THR A 101 -7.18 -18.67 -6.72
N VAL A 102 -8.34 -18.34 -7.29
CA VAL A 102 -8.44 -17.83 -8.67
C VAL A 102 -7.69 -16.50 -8.80
N ALA A 103 -7.83 -15.60 -7.84
CA ALA A 103 -7.10 -14.33 -7.79
C ALA A 103 -5.58 -14.57 -7.81
N LEU A 104 -5.06 -15.45 -6.96
CA LEU A 104 -3.62 -15.76 -6.91
C LEU A 104 -3.10 -16.37 -8.22
N VAL A 105 -3.85 -17.29 -8.84
CA VAL A 105 -3.49 -17.87 -10.13
C VAL A 105 -3.46 -16.79 -11.22
N LEU A 106 -4.50 -15.94 -11.30
CA LEU A 106 -4.54 -14.86 -12.28
C LEU A 106 -3.43 -13.83 -12.07
N MET A 107 -3.13 -13.46 -10.82
CA MET A 107 -2.02 -12.55 -10.49
C MET A 107 -0.66 -13.15 -10.88
N THR A 108 -0.46 -14.44 -10.62
CA THR A 108 0.77 -15.16 -11.00
C THR A 108 0.93 -15.20 -12.51
N LEU A 109 -0.13 -15.56 -13.24
CA LEU A 109 -0.15 -15.56 -14.71
C LEU A 109 0.12 -14.17 -15.26
N THR A 110 -0.51 -13.13 -14.71
CA THR A 110 -0.31 -11.73 -15.12
C THR A 110 1.15 -11.28 -14.90
N GLY A 111 1.77 -11.72 -13.79
CA GLY A 111 3.17 -11.47 -13.49
C GLY A 111 4.13 -12.08 -14.51
N MET A 112 3.75 -13.18 -15.17
CA MET A 112 4.57 -13.81 -16.22
C MET A 112 4.62 -13.01 -17.52
N PHE A 113 3.68 -12.08 -17.77
CA PHE A 113 3.59 -11.32 -19.03
C PHE A 113 4.70 -10.26 -19.24
N GLY A 114 5.76 -10.29 -18.44
CA GLY A 114 6.96 -9.47 -18.65
C GLY A 114 6.78 -8.00 -18.27
N PHE A 115 7.90 -7.33 -18.02
CA PHE A 115 7.94 -6.00 -17.42
C PHE A 115 7.25 -4.90 -18.26
N ARG A 116 7.37 -4.96 -19.59
CA ARG A 116 6.85 -3.91 -20.50
C ARG A 116 5.32 -3.82 -20.49
N ILE A 117 4.62 -4.94 -20.33
CA ILE A 117 3.15 -4.96 -20.28
C ILE A 117 2.68 -4.38 -18.95
N MET A 118 3.33 -4.78 -17.84
CA MET A 118 3.03 -4.25 -16.51
C MET A 118 3.28 -2.74 -16.42
N GLU A 119 4.36 -2.24 -17.01
CA GLU A 119 4.66 -0.79 -17.02
C GLU A 119 3.57 0.01 -17.75
N ARG A 120 3.15 -0.45 -18.93
CA ARG A 120 2.05 0.20 -19.68
C ARG A 120 0.73 0.13 -18.94
N PHE A 121 0.40 -1.03 -18.38
CA PHE A 121 -0.81 -1.21 -17.59
C PHE A 121 -0.84 -0.27 -16.39
N ALA A 122 0.26 -0.20 -15.62
CA ALA A 122 0.37 0.72 -14.48
C ALA A 122 0.26 2.19 -14.93
N SER A 123 0.90 2.57 -16.04
CA SER A 123 0.83 3.95 -16.55
C SER A 123 -0.59 4.40 -16.91
N LEU A 124 -1.47 3.45 -17.31
CA LEU A 124 -2.88 3.71 -17.58
C LEU A 124 -3.73 3.62 -16.31
N MET A 125 -3.48 2.64 -15.43
CA MET A 125 -4.28 2.43 -14.23
C MET A 125 -4.07 3.54 -13.18
N VAL A 126 -2.85 4.04 -13.00
CA VAL A 126 -2.54 5.11 -12.03
C VAL A 126 -3.43 6.35 -12.22
N PRO A 127 -3.55 6.97 -13.40
CA PRO A 127 -4.40 8.14 -13.59
C PRO A 127 -5.89 7.82 -13.43
N ILE A 128 -6.34 6.66 -13.91
CA ILE A 128 -7.74 6.22 -13.77
C ILE A 128 -8.11 6.06 -12.29
N LEU A 129 -7.29 5.35 -11.52
CA LEU A 129 -7.51 5.15 -10.08
C LEU A 129 -7.41 6.46 -9.31
N SER A 130 -6.52 7.36 -9.72
CA SER A 130 -6.40 8.69 -9.12
C SER A 130 -7.66 9.53 -9.35
N ALA A 131 -8.20 9.52 -10.57
CA ALA A 131 -9.45 10.21 -10.90
C ALA A 131 -10.64 9.61 -10.11
N PHE A 132 -10.69 8.28 -9.99
CA PHE A 132 -11.71 7.59 -9.19
C PHE A 132 -11.62 7.98 -7.70
N MET A 133 -10.40 8.04 -7.13
CA MET A 133 -10.20 8.52 -5.75
C MET A 133 -10.68 9.96 -5.58
N LEU A 134 -10.35 10.86 -6.51
CA LEU A 134 -10.85 12.25 -6.50
C LEU A 134 -12.38 12.32 -6.55
N TYR A 135 -13.01 11.45 -7.35
CA TYR A 135 -14.46 11.35 -7.41
C TYR A 135 -15.08 10.89 -6.08
N VAL A 136 -14.54 9.84 -5.46
CA VAL A 136 -15.01 9.35 -4.15
C VAL A 136 -14.84 10.41 -3.06
N LEU A 137 -13.76 11.18 -3.11
CA LEU A 137 -13.54 12.30 -2.19
C LEU A 137 -14.57 13.40 -2.38
N PHE A 138 -14.84 13.78 -3.63
CA PHE A 138 -15.85 14.78 -3.95
C PHE A 138 -17.23 14.38 -3.38
N LEU A 139 -17.62 13.12 -3.53
CA LEU A 139 -18.84 12.59 -2.93
C LEU A 139 -18.81 12.61 -1.40
N SER A 140 -17.66 12.31 -0.80
CA SER A 140 -17.51 12.28 0.67
C SER A 140 -17.52 13.68 1.31
N ILE A 141 -16.98 14.69 0.61
CA ILE A 141 -16.97 16.10 1.06
C ILE A 141 -18.38 16.71 1.00
N GLY A 142 -19.25 16.23 0.12
CA GLY A 142 -20.63 16.68 0.02
C GLY A 142 -21.49 16.35 1.25
N GLY A 143 -21.06 15.42 2.12
CA GLY A 143 -21.64 15.21 3.44
C GLY A 143 -20.96 16.10 4.47
N ASP A 144 -21.74 16.78 5.33
CA ASP A 144 -21.31 17.81 6.28
C ASP A 144 -20.48 17.25 7.48
N HIS A 145 -19.54 16.35 7.20
CA HIS A 145 -18.83 15.50 8.16
C HIS A 145 -17.39 15.95 8.42
N ILE A 146 -16.84 16.83 7.58
CA ILE A 146 -15.44 17.28 7.67
C ILE A 146 -15.22 18.23 8.85
N GLY A 147 -16.13 19.20 9.05
CA GLY A 147 -16.07 20.14 10.17
C GLY A 147 -16.04 19.43 11.53
N PRO A 148 -17.01 18.53 11.82
CA PRO A 148 -17.00 17.73 13.04
C PRO A 148 -15.78 16.81 13.19
N ALA A 149 -15.27 16.24 12.09
CA ALA A 149 -14.10 15.37 12.11
C ALA A 149 -12.78 16.10 12.43
N LEU A 150 -12.67 17.38 12.07
CA LEU A 150 -11.53 18.22 12.43
C LEU A 150 -11.47 18.52 13.94
N ALA A 151 -12.63 18.64 14.58
CA ALA A 151 -12.76 18.97 16.00
C ALA A 151 -12.70 17.73 16.93
N ARG A 152 -12.84 16.52 16.38
CA ARG A 152 -12.92 15.29 17.17
C ARG A 152 -11.54 14.68 17.41
N SER A 153 -11.22 14.41 18.68
CA SER A 153 -10.07 13.59 19.06
C SER A 153 -10.32 12.11 18.76
N GLY A 154 -9.26 11.42 18.33
CA GLY A 154 -9.21 9.96 18.17
C GLY A 154 -9.81 9.18 19.35
N ASP A 155 -10.31 7.98 19.10
CA ASP A 155 -10.75 7.06 20.17
C ASP A 155 -9.58 6.49 21.01
N GLY A 156 -8.34 6.72 20.57
CA GLY A 156 -7.13 6.30 21.28
C GLY A 156 -6.84 4.80 21.17
N SER A 157 -7.52 4.07 20.27
CA SER A 157 -7.38 2.61 20.16
C SER A 157 -5.98 2.14 19.73
N LEU A 158 -5.20 3.01 19.09
CA LEU A 158 -3.83 2.78 18.65
C LEU A 158 -2.96 3.90 19.16
N THR A 159 -1.76 3.59 19.66
CA THR A 159 -0.79 4.65 19.99
C THR A 159 -0.20 5.27 18.71
N ALA A 160 0.35 6.48 18.82
CA ALA A 160 1.00 7.13 17.67
C ALA A 160 2.19 6.31 17.14
N THR A 161 2.91 5.62 18.01
CA THR A 161 4.02 4.72 17.67
C THR A 161 3.56 3.46 16.95
N ASP A 162 2.40 2.90 17.32
CA ASP A 162 1.82 1.75 16.62
C ASP A 162 1.38 2.16 15.22
N GLY A 163 0.72 3.32 15.09
CA GLY A 163 0.32 3.88 13.81
C GLY A 163 1.52 4.11 12.88
N LEU A 164 2.61 4.70 13.41
CA LEU A 164 3.83 4.91 12.65
C LEU A 164 4.47 3.59 12.18
N SER A 165 4.57 2.62 13.09
CA SER A 165 5.14 1.30 12.81
C SER A 165 4.31 0.53 11.79
N ALA A 166 2.99 0.65 11.85
CA ALA A 166 2.09 0.06 10.87
C ALA A 166 2.26 0.68 9.47
N VAL A 167 2.38 2.01 9.37
CA VAL A 167 2.61 2.70 8.08
C VAL A 167 3.94 2.28 7.50
N VAL A 168 5.04 2.40 8.25
CA VAL A 168 6.39 2.04 7.79
C VAL A 168 6.42 0.56 7.43
N GLY A 169 5.95 -0.32 8.30
CA GLY A 169 5.93 -1.77 8.07
C GLY A 169 5.12 -2.19 6.85
N SER A 170 4.04 -1.47 6.53
CA SER A 170 3.20 -1.78 5.37
C SER A 170 3.90 -1.57 4.02
N VAL A 171 4.87 -0.65 3.96
CA VAL A 171 5.49 -0.22 2.69
C VAL A 171 7.02 -0.31 2.68
N ILE A 172 7.65 -0.69 3.79
CA ILE A 172 9.12 -0.78 3.93
C ILE A 172 9.75 -1.64 2.84
N LEU A 173 9.10 -2.75 2.50
CA LEU A 173 9.59 -3.69 1.49
C LEU A 173 9.69 -3.05 0.11
N ALA A 174 8.78 -2.13 -0.24
CA ALA A 174 8.85 -1.40 -1.50
C ALA A 174 10.10 -0.50 -1.57
N GLY A 175 10.54 0.05 -0.42
CA GLY A 175 11.79 0.79 -0.33
C GLY A 175 13.03 -0.09 -0.44
N VAL A 176 13.03 -1.24 0.22
CA VAL A 176 14.17 -2.19 0.22
C VAL A 176 14.33 -2.89 -1.15
N LEU A 177 13.23 -3.16 -1.83
CA LEU A 177 13.22 -3.74 -3.18
C LEU A 177 13.31 -2.67 -4.29
N ALA A 178 13.48 -1.39 -3.94
CA ALA A 178 13.68 -0.32 -4.93
C ALA A 178 14.80 -0.60 -5.96
N PRO A 179 15.96 -1.20 -5.59
CA PRO A 179 17.01 -1.58 -6.55
C PRO A 179 16.53 -2.48 -7.70
N ASP A 180 15.58 -3.37 -7.45
CA ASP A 180 15.10 -4.32 -8.46
C ASP A 180 14.42 -3.63 -9.64
N PHE A 181 13.82 -2.47 -9.37
CA PHE A 181 13.22 -1.60 -10.38
C PHE A 181 14.22 -0.56 -10.89
N THR A 182 15.00 0.06 -10.00
CA THR A 182 15.88 1.17 -10.37
C THR A 182 17.16 0.73 -11.08
N ARG A 183 17.53 -0.56 -11.06
CA ARG A 183 18.62 -1.10 -11.89
C ARG A 183 18.41 -0.88 -13.40
N TYR A 184 17.15 -0.71 -13.83
CA TYR A 184 16.79 -0.40 -15.21
C TYR A 184 16.68 1.10 -15.48
N ALA A 185 16.87 1.95 -14.48
CA ALA A 185 16.84 3.39 -14.64
C ALA A 185 18.00 3.86 -15.53
N ARG A 186 17.74 4.89 -16.34
CA ARG A 186 18.73 5.49 -17.23
C ARG A 186 19.88 6.14 -16.44
N ASP A 187 19.55 6.84 -15.36
CA ASP A 187 20.48 7.59 -14.52
C ASP A 187 19.98 7.68 -13.06
N GLY A 188 20.86 8.15 -12.16
CA GLY A 188 20.52 8.32 -10.74
C GLY A 188 19.39 9.32 -10.50
N ARG A 189 19.18 10.30 -11.40
CA ARG A 189 18.04 11.22 -11.30
C ARG A 189 16.72 10.53 -11.64
N ALA A 190 16.68 9.65 -12.66
CA ALA A 190 15.50 8.84 -12.93
C ALA A 190 15.18 7.90 -11.75
N ALA A 191 16.20 7.30 -11.12
CA ALA A 191 16.02 6.48 -9.92
C ALA A 191 15.48 7.28 -8.72
N ALA A 192 15.95 8.53 -8.53
CA ALA A 192 15.39 9.39 -7.49
C ALA A 192 13.92 9.78 -7.78
N ARG A 193 13.57 10.01 -9.05
CA ARG A 193 12.18 10.33 -9.44
C ARG A 193 11.22 9.17 -9.21
N SER A 194 11.65 7.91 -9.36
CA SER A 194 10.77 6.76 -9.10
C SER A 194 10.32 6.68 -7.63
N VAL A 195 11.08 7.29 -6.71
CA VAL A 195 10.75 7.34 -5.28
C VAL A 195 9.58 8.30 -5.01
N LEU A 196 9.29 9.25 -5.89
CA LEU A 196 8.16 10.18 -5.74
C LEU A 196 6.83 9.42 -5.65
N ALA A 197 6.71 8.24 -6.26
CA ALA A 197 5.55 7.38 -6.12
C ALA A 197 5.31 6.95 -4.66
N LEU A 198 6.38 6.64 -3.91
CA LEU A 198 6.31 6.30 -2.49
C LEU A 198 6.22 7.55 -1.60
N ALA A 199 6.94 8.62 -1.96
CA ALA A 199 7.00 9.85 -1.16
C ALA A 199 5.71 10.67 -1.21
N ILE A 200 5.01 10.67 -2.35
CA ILE A 200 3.83 11.49 -2.59
C ILE A 200 2.62 10.61 -2.88
N GLY A 201 2.76 9.63 -3.79
CA GLY A 201 1.64 8.79 -4.21
C GLY A 201 1.07 7.94 -3.08
N TYR A 202 1.92 7.26 -2.31
CA TYR A 202 1.47 6.42 -1.20
C TYR A 202 0.78 7.19 -0.07
N PRO A 203 1.35 8.29 0.50
CA PRO A 203 0.64 9.07 1.50
C PRO A 203 -0.63 9.70 0.93
N PHE A 204 -0.63 10.14 -0.34
CA PHE A 204 -1.84 10.64 -1.00
C PHE A 204 -2.95 9.59 -0.97
N ILE A 205 -2.69 8.36 -1.42
CA ILE A 205 -3.69 7.27 -1.41
C ILE A 205 -4.17 6.97 0.02
N MET A 206 -3.28 6.92 1.00
CA MET A 206 -3.65 6.63 2.39
C MET A 206 -4.54 7.72 3.02
N LEU A 207 -4.23 8.99 2.76
CA LEU A 207 -5.02 10.13 3.24
C LEU A 207 -6.39 10.16 2.55
N MET A 208 -6.43 9.91 1.25
CA MET A 208 -7.67 9.89 0.48
C MET A 208 -8.58 8.72 0.86
N ALA A 209 -8.01 7.58 1.24
CA ALA A 209 -8.78 6.47 1.81
C ALA A 209 -9.32 6.75 3.22
N ALA A 210 -8.75 7.71 3.95
CA ALA A 210 -9.16 8.03 5.32
C ALA A 210 -10.41 8.93 5.37
N ILE A 211 -10.58 9.84 4.41
CA ILE A 211 -11.69 10.81 4.40
C ILE A 211 -13.07 10.13 4.26
N PRO A 212 -13.30 9.17 3.34
CA PRO A 212 -14.57 8.45 3.25
C PRO A 212 -14.87 7.57 4.47
N ALA A 213 -13.89 7.31 5.34
CA ALA A 213 -14.10 6.58 6.59
C ALA A 213 -14.59 7.50 7.72
N LEU A 214 -14.54 8.83 7.57
CA LEU A 214 -15.00 9.77 8.61
C LEU A 214 -16.51 9.64 8.93
N PRO A 215 -17.42 9.44 7.96
CA PRO A 215 -18.81 9.14 8.25
C PRO A 215 -18.99 7.87 9.09
N SER A 216 -18.08 6.89 8.96
CA SER A 216 -18.16 5.64 9.74
C SER A 216 -17.98 5.83 11.25
N TRP A 217 -17.46 6.99 11.69
CA TRP A 217 -17.46 7.36 13.12
C TRP A 217 -18.88 7.42 13.73
N SER A 218 -19.91 7.68 12.91
CA SER A 218 -21.30 7.78 13.39
C SER A 218 -21.96 6.42 13.64
N ILE A 219 -21.46 5.34 13.03
CA ILE A 219 -22.03 3.99 13.12
C ILE A 219 -21.31 3.07 14.13
N LEU A 220 -20.17 3.51 14.68
CA LEU A 220 -19.32 2.69 15.53
C LEU A 220 -19.69 2.57 17.04
N PRO A 221 -20.67 3.29 17.65
CA PRO A 221 -21.01 3.00 19.05
C PRO A 221 -22.07 1.90 19.27
N ILE A 222 -22.71 1.31 18.25
CA ILE A 222 -23.93 0.49 18.49
C ILE A 222 -23.84 -1.00 18.09
N ARG A 223 -22.85 -1.46 17.32
CA ARG A 223 -22.90 -2.83 16.75
C ARG A 223 -21.99 -3.90 17.37
N TRP A 224 -21.30 -3.60 18.48
CA TRP A 224 -20.44 -4.58 19.18
C TRP A 224 -20.90 -4.94 20.61
N MET A 225 -22.13 -4.59 20.98
CA MET A 225 -22.79 -5.11 22.18
C MET A 225 -24.05 -5.91 21.79
N SER A 226 -23.84 -7.04 21.12
CA SER A 226 -24.77 -8.18 21.09
C SER A 226 -24.00 -9.45 20.79
#